data_AF-A0A2H0YS82-F1
#
_entry.id   AF-A0A2H0YS82-F1
#
_cell.length_a   1.000
_cell.length_b   1.000
_cell.length_c   1.000
_cell.angle_alpha   90.00
_cell.angle_beta   90.00
_cell.angle_gamma   90.00
#
_symmetry.space_group_name_H-M   'P 1'
#
loop_
_entity.id
_entity.type
_entity.pdbx_description
1 polymer ?
#
loop_
_entity_poly.entity_id
_entity_poly.type
_entity_poly.pdbx_seq_one_letter_code
_entity_poly.pdbx_strand_id
1 'polypeptide(L)'
;MWQVYDELYERGTRFPLKDHLWNLYLMEKGLFKPEPTNGIIVGGCGMAVSHLTVLADGRVYACRRFTSPIGKVPEQQFDELFMSDSLNEYRIRENFEKCNECELFTYCRGCPAVSHCATGSWKSADPQCWK
;
A
#
# COMPACT_ATOMS: atom_id res chain seq x y z
N MET A 1 -0.34 16.28 -17.93
CA MET A 1 -0.42 16.02 -16.48
C MET A 1 0.60 16.86 -15.70
N TRP A 2 1.91 16.76 -15.96
CA TRP A 2 2.95 17.46 -15.18
C TRP A 2 2.87 18.99 -15.20
N GLN A 3 2.57 19.60 -16.36
CA GLN A 3 2.39 21.05 -16.47
C GLN A 3 1.34 21.61 -15.50
N VAL A 4 0.30 20.84 -15.18
CA VAL A 4 -0.75 21.24 -14.22
C VAL A 4 -0.21 21.29 -12.80
N TYR A 5 0.65 20.34 -12.43
CA TYR A 5 1.29 20.33 -11.11
C TYR A 5 2.27 21.50 -10.95
N ASP A 6 3.05 21.79 -11.99
CA ASP A 6 4.01 22.91 -12.00
C ASP A 6 3.28 24.25 -11.82
N GLU A 7 2.22 24.51 -12.59
CA GLU A 7 1.42 25.73 -12.49
C GLU A 7 0.80 25.92 -11.10
N LEU A 8 0.24 24.85 -10.52
CA LEU A 8 -0.35 24.91 -9.19
C LEU A 8 0.70 25.14 -8.09
N TYR A 9 1.90 24.57 -8.25
CA TYR A 9 3.02 24.80 -7.34
C TYR A 9 3.48 26.26 -7.36
N GLU A 10 3.61 26.87 -8.55
CA GLU A 10 3.94 28.29 -8.70
C GLU A 10 2.91 29.22 -8.03
N ARG A 11 1.64 28.78 -7.95
CA ARG A 11 0.57 29.48 -7.22
C ARG A 11 0.56 29.23 -5.71
N GLY A 12 1.57 28.56 -5.16
CA GLY A 12 1.74 28.31 -3.73
C GLY A 12 1.05 27.04 -3.21
N THR A 13 0.53 26.18 -4.09
CA THR A 13 -0.07 24.90 -3.68
C THR A 13 1.03 23.96 -3.19
N ARG A 14 0.89 23.45 -1.95
CA ARG A 14 1.75 22.37 -1.45
C ARG A 14 1.08 21.03 -1.65
N PHE A 15 1.70 20.18 -2.44
CA PHE A 15 1.27 18.80 -2.64
C PHE A 15 1.89 17.90 -1.57
N PRO A 16 1.10 17.31 -0.67
CA PRO A 16 1.63 16.30 0.22
C PRO A 16 2.01 15.06 -0.60
N LEU A 17 3.22 14.54 -0.40
CA LEU A 17 3.74 13.31 -1.04
C LEU A 17 3.06 12.03 -0.51
N LYS A 18 1.77 12.11 -0.16
CA LYS A 18 1.01 11.04 0.51
C LYS A 18 0.60 9.91 -0.44
N ASP A 19 0.79 10.11 -1.75
CA ASP A 19 0.48 9.09 -2.75
C ASP A 19 1.64 8.09 -2.90
N HIS A 20 1.32 6.80 -2.86
CA HIS A 20 2.28 5.71 -3.10
C HIS A 20 2.93 5.79 -4.50
N LEU A 21 2.35 6.59 -5.40
CA LEU A 21 2.82 6.82 -6.76
C LEU A 21 3.99 7.81 -6.87
N TRP A 22 4.27 8.62 -5.85
CA TRP A 22 5.36 9.61 -5.92
C TRP A 22 6.73 8.95 -6.03
N ASN A 23 6.93 7.78 -5.43
CA ASN A 23 8.23 7.11 -5.47
C ASN A 23 8.66 6.73 -6.90
N LEU A 24 7.72 6.28 -7.74
CA LEU A 24 7.99 6.01 -9.16
C LEU A 24 8.35 7.29 -9.91
N TYR A 25 7.55 8.34 -9.73
CA TYR A 25 7.81 9.63 -10.35
C TYR A 25 9.18 10.22 -9.95
N LEU A 26 9.47 10.26 -8.65
CA LEU A 26 10.72 10.80 -8.13
C LEU A 26 11.93 9.97 -8.61
N MET A 27 11.76 8.66 -8.76
CA MET A 27 12.78 7.79 -9.35
C MET A 27 13.02 8.12 -10.83
N GLU A 28 11.97 8.26 -11.63
CA GLU A 28 12.06 8.64 -13.05
C GLU A 28 12.70 10.03 -13.25
N LYS A 29 12.51 10.94 -12.29
CA LYS A 29 13.17 12.26 -12.27
C LYS A 29 14.60 12.23 -11.72
N GLY A 30 15.09 11.08 -11.25
CA GLY A 30 16.40 10.95 -10.62
C GLY A 30 16.53 11.62 -9.25
N LEU A 31 15.41 12.04 -8.66
CA LEU A 31 15.32 12.69 -7.34
C LEU A 31 15.23 11.69 -6.19
N PHE A 32 14.86 10.45 -6.50
CA PHE A 32 14.83 9.34 -5.56
C PHE A 32 15.61 8.15 -6.13
N LYS A 33 16.49 7.57 -5.32
CA LYS A 33 17.24 6.36 -5.67
C LYS A 33 16.90 5.30 -4.63
N PRO A 34 16.09 4.27 -4.97
CA PRO A 34 15.75 3.22 -4.03
C PRO A 34 17.00 2.41 -3.70
N GLU A 35 17.23 2.22 -2.40
CA GLU A 35 18.32 1.38 -1.90
C GLU A 35 17.81 -0.05 -1.66
N PRO A 36 18.68 -1.07 -1.70
CA PRO A 36 18.31 -2.41 -1.29
C PRO A 36 17.83 -2.42 0.17
N THR A 37 16.64 -2.97 0.38
CA THR A 37 15.96 -3.00 1.70
C THR A 37 15.94 -4.40 2.31
N ASN A 38 16.53 -5.40 1.64
CA ASN A 38 16.48 -6.81 2.03
C ASN A 38 15.04 -7.31 2.31
N GLY A 39 14.07 -6.84 1.51
CA GLY A 39 12.66 -7.20 1.63
C GLY A 39 11.87 -6.44 2.71
N ILE A 40 12.53 -5.59 3.50
CA ILE A 40 11.86 -4.78 4.53
C ILE A 40 11.01 -3.70 3.85
N ILE A 41 9.73 -3.65 4.20
CA ILE A 41 8.82 -2.58 3.76
C ILE A 41 9.18 -1.28 4.50
N VAL A 42 9.70 -0.29 3.78
CA VAL A 42 10.14 0.99 4.34
C VAL A 42 9.21 2.14 4.01
N GLY A 43 8.29 1.95 3.05
CA GLY A 43 7.33 2.97 2.64
C GLY A 43 6.09 2.38 1.96
N GLY A 44 5.24 3.29 1.47
CA GLY A 44 4.04 2.93 0.73
C GLY A 44 2.91 2.42 1.62
N CYS A 45 2.12 1.49 1.11
CA CYS A 45 0.98 0.94 1.85
C CYS A 45 1.42 0.15 3.09
N GLY A 46 1.07 0.64 4.27
CA GLY A 46 1.34 -0.02 5.55
C GLY A 46 0.38 -1.16 5.91
N MET A 47 -0.51 -1.57 5.00
CA MET A 47 -1.48 -2.64 5.25
C MET A 47 -0.74 -3.91 5.67
N ALA A 48 -1.24 -4.54 6.75
CA ALA A 48 -0.67 -5.74 7.36
C ALA A 48 0.76 -5.60 7.91
N VAL A 49 1.38 -4.42 7.81
CA VAL A 49 2.76 -4.16 8.26
C VAL A 49 2.78 -3.23 9.45
N SER A 50 2.24 -2.01 9.29
CA SER A 50 2.30 -0.95 10.31
C SER A 50 0.93 -0.59 10.89
N HIS A 51 -0.16 -1.13 10.34
CA HIS A 51 -1.49 -0.91 10.89
C HIS A 51 -2.46 -2.06 10.58
N LEU A 52 -3.48 -2.11 11.43
CA LEU A 52 -4.70 -2.91 11.33
C LEU A 52 -5.88 -2.01 11.71
N THR A 53 -7.10 -2.44 11.43
CA THR A 53 -8.30 -1.71 11.86
C THR A 53 -9.19 -2.61 12.69
N VAL A 54 -9.65 -2.13 13.84
CA VAL A 54 -10.67 -2.81 14.64
C VAL A 54 -11.97 -2.02 14.56
N LEU A 55 -13.05 -2.70 14.21
CA LEU A 55 -14.40 -2.13 14.18
C LEU A 55 -15.03 -2.17 15.58
N ALA A 56 -16.12 -1.41 15.75
CA ALA A 56 -16.81 -1.29 17.03
C ALA A 56 -17.36 -2.62 17.58
N ASP A 57 -17.63 -3.59 16.70
CA ASP A 57 -18.06 -4.94 17.08
C ASP A 57 -16.92 -5.92 17.30
N GLY A 58 -15.68 -5.43 17.31
CA GLY A 58 -14.47 -6.21 17.53
C GLY A 58 -13.88 -6.84 16.27
N ARG A 59 -14.54 -6.78 15.09
CA ARG A 59 -13.95 -7.34 13.87
C ARG A 59 -12.66 -6.62 13.50
N VAL A 60 -11.63 -7.38 13.17
CA VAL A 60 -10.32 -6.87 12.76
C VAL A 60 -10.18 -7.01 11.25
N TYR A 61 -9.70 -5.95 10.61
CA TYR A 61 -9.46 -5.85 9.18
C TYR A 61 -8.00 -5.53 8.92
N ALA A 62 -7.44 -6.10 7.85
CA ALA A 62 -6.11 -5.73 7.36
C ALA A 62 -6.09 -4.27 6.89
N CYS A 63 -7.17 -3.82 6.25
CA CYS A 63 -7.35 -2.44 5.80
C CYS A 63 -8.82 -2.01 5.91
N ARG A 64 -9.06 -0.82 6.48
CA ARG A 64 -10.41 -0.26 6.59
C ARG A 64 -11.08 0.16 5.27
N ARG A 65 -10.34 0.16 4.15
CA ARG A 65 -10.79 0.74 2.87
C ARG A 65 -11.45 -0.28 1.93
N PHE A 66 -11.44 -1.56 2.28
CA PHE A 66 -12.14 -2.62 1.54
C PHE A 66 -12.41 -3.82 2.46
N THR A 67 -13.21 -4.79 1.98
CA THR A 67 -13.54 -5.99 2.75
C THR A 67 -12.31 -6.89 2.91
N SER A 68 -11.65 -6.80 4.06
CA SER A 68 -10.43 -7.54 4.40
C SER A 68 -10.43 -8.07 5.85
N PRO A 69 -11.50 -8.77 6.29
CA PRO A 69 -11.57 -9.29 7.65
C PRO A 69 -10.48 -10.35 7.89
N ILE A 70 -9.81 -10.27 9.03
CA ILE A 70 -8.76 -11.23 9.44
C ILE A 70 -9.10 -11.99 10.73
N GLY A 71 -10.09 -11.52 11.49
CA GLY A 71 -10.53 -12.13 12.73
C GLY A 71 -11.32 -11.18 13.62
N LYS A 72 -11.41 -11.46 14.92
CA LYS A 72 -12.22 -10.68 15.86
C LYS A 72 -11.60 -10.65 17.25
N VAL A 73 -11.60 -9.47 17.88
CA VAL A 73 -11.19 -9.28 19.28
C VAL A 73 -12.43 -9.06 20.16
N PRO A 74 -12.43 -9.49 21.44
CA PRO A 74 -11.34 -10.17 22.16
C PRO A 74 -11.33 -11.70 21.97
N GLU A 75 -12.13 -12.24 21.04
CA GLU A 75 -12.24 -13.69 20.79
C GLU A 75 -10.88 -14.33 20.41
N GLN A 76 -10.03 -13.58 19.71
CA GLN A 76 -8.65 -13.94 19.37
C GLN A 76 -7.68 -12.90 19.93
N GLN A 77 -6.46 -13.33 20.27
CA GLN A 77 -5.42 -12.39 20.72
C GLN A 77 -4.86 -11.59 19.54
N PHE A 78 -4.45 -10.34 19.80
CA PHE A 78 -3.98 -9.44 18.75
C PHE A 78 -2.68 -9.92 18.09
N ASP A 79 -1.77 -10.52 18.86
CA ASP A 79 -0.51 -11.09 18.39
C ASP A 79 -0.75 -12.32 17.52
N GLU A 80 -1.67 -13.21 17.91
CA GLU A 80 -2.13 -14.33 17.09
C GLU A 80 -2.72 -13.84 15.76
N LEU A 81 -3.60 -12.82 15.80
CA LEU A 81 -4.13 -12.19 14.58
C LEU A 81 -3.02 -11.56 13.75
N PHE A 82 -2.04 -10.92 14.37
CA PHE A 82 -0.93 -10.29 13.67
C PHE A 82 0.01 -11.31 13.00
N MET A 83 0.11 -12.52 13.56
CA MET A 83 0.93 -13.62 13.02
C MET A 83 0.12 -14.62 12.18
N SER A 84 -1.20 -14.41 12.04
CA SER A 84 -2.09 -15.31 11.33
C SER A 84 -1.82 -15.38 9.83
N ASP A 85 -2.13 -16.53 9.23
CA ASP A 85 -2.06 -16.72 7.78
C ASP A 85 -2.97 -15.74 7.02
N SER A 86 -4.15 -15.44 7.57
CA SER A 86 -5.11 -14.50 6.96
C SER A 86 -4.55 -13.09 6.83
N LEU A 87 -3.71 -12.64 7.77
CA LEU A 87 -3.00 -11.38 7.64
C LEU A 87 -1.73 -11.51 6.79
N ASN A 88 -1.06 -12.67 6.85
CA ASN A 88 0.18 -12.92 6.14
C ASN A 88 0.02 -12.95 4.61
N GLU A 89 -1.17 -13.31 4.10
CA GLU A 89 -1.50 -13.22 2.67
C GLU A 89 -1.18 -11.84 2.08
N TYR A 90 -1.41 -10.77 2.84
CA TYR A 90 -1.15 -9.39 2.41
C TYR A 90 0.33 -8.99 2.48
N ARG A 91 1.18 -9.80 3.11
CA ARG A 91 2.64 -9.56 3.26
C ARG A 91 3.44 -10.27 2.18
N ILE A 92 2.95 -11.41 1.72
CA ILE A 92 3.58 -12.24 0.69
C ILE A 92 3.67 -11.45 -0.62
N ARG A 93 4.90 -11.24 -1.10
CA ARG A 93 5.21 -10.42 -2.28
C ARG A 93 4.65 -11.04 -3.55
N GLU A 94 4.71 -12.35 -3.65
CA GLU A 94 4.29 -13.18 -4.78
C GLU A 94 2.78 -13.06 -5.04
N ASN A 95 1.99 -12.70 -4.03
CA ASN A 95 0.56 -12.47 -4.18
C ASN A 95 0.21 -11.21 -4.99
N PHE A 96 1.16 -10.31 -5.22
CA PHE A 96 0.95 -9.09 -6.01
C PHE A 96 1.26 -9.36 -7.49
N GLU A 97 0.22 -9.42 -8.34
CA GLU A 97 0.32 -9.90 -9.73
C GLU A 97 1.40 -9.19 -10.56
N LYS A 98 1.37 -7.85 -10.57
CA LYS A 98 2.32 -7.01 -11.31
C LYS A 98 3.51 -6.58 -10.45
N CYS A 99 3.27 -6.30 -9.16
CA CYS A 99 4.26 -5.65 -8.32
C CYS A 99 5.28 -6.61 -7.71
N ASN A 100 5.06 -7.93 -7.78
CA ASN A 100 6.00 -8.94 -7.27
C ASN A 100 7.40 -8.82 -7.89
N GLU A 101 7.53 -8.36 -9.13
CA GLU A 101 8.82 -8.18 -9.81
C GLU A 101 9.33 -6.73 -9.76
N CYS A 102 8.57 -5.81 -9.17
CA CYS A 102 8.92 -4.38 -9.17
C CYS A 102 10.02 -4.04 -8.15
N GLU A 103 11.01 -3.28 -8.59
CA GLU A 103 12.13 -2.76 -7.78
C GLU A 103 11.67 -1.79 -6.69
N LEU A 104 10.51 -1.15 -6.87
CA LEU A 104 9.91 -0.24 -5.90
C LEU A 104 8.94 -0.94 -4.93
N PHE A 105 8.86 -2.28 -4.92
CA PHE A 105 7.91 -3.00 -4.08
C PHE A 105 7.98 -2.57 -2.61
N THR A 106 9.18 -2.45 -2.04
CA THR A 106 9.34 -2.09 -0.61
C THR A 106 9.12 -0.60 -0.30
N TYR A 107 8.96 0.23 -1.32
CA TYR A 107 8.75 1.68 -1.21
C TYR A 107 7.32 2.12 -1.58
N CYS A 108 6.64 1.41 -2.47
CA CYS A 108 5.35 1.80 -3.04
C CYS A 108 4.20 0.87 -2.62
N ARG A 109 4.30 -0.42 -2.98
CA ARG A 109 3.27 -1.48 -2.82
C ARG A 109 1.90 -1.21 -3.47
N GLY A 110 1.70 -0.08 -4.15
CA GLY A 110 0.38 0.35 -4.61
C GLY A 110 -0.62 0.53 -3.45
N CYS A 111 -1.90 0.70 -3.76
CA CYS A 111 -2.97 0.61 -2.77
C CYS A 111 -3.90 -0.58 -3.08
N PRO A 112 -3.79 -1.71 -2.34
CA PRO A 112 -4.63 -2.89 -2.54
C PRO A 112 -6.14 -2.61 -2.43
N ALA A 113 -6.52 -1.59 -1.66
CA ALA A 113 -7.90 -1.13 -1.59
C ALA A 113 -8.37 -0.47 -2.89
N VAL A 114 -7.52 0.33 -3.54
CA VAL A 114 -7.86 0.95 -4.84
C VAL A 114 -7.92 -0.13 -5.92
N SER A 115 -6.96 -1.07 -5.94
CA SER A 115 -7.01 -2.22 -6.83
C SER A 115 -8.30 -3.02 -6.67
N HIS A 116 -8.66 -3.39 -5.43
CA HIS A 116 -9.89 -4.12 -5.15
C HIS A 116 -11.15 -3.37 -5.61
N CYS A 117 -11.23 -2.07 -5.36
CA CYS A 117 -12.37 -1.26 -5.82
C CYS A 117 -12.46 -1.18 -7.36
N ALA A 118 -11.33 -1.16 -8.05
CA ALA A 118 -11.29 -1.02 -9.51
C ALA A 118 -11.48 -2.35 -10.26
N THR A 119 -10.93 -3.46 -9.74
CA THR A 119 -10.86 -4.74 -10.44
C THR A 119 -11.57 -5.89 -9.73
N GLY A 120 -11.99 -5.69 -8.47
CA GLY A 120 -12.47 -6.76 -7.59
C GLY A 120 -11.35 -7.59 -6.95
N SER A 121 -10.08 -7.32 -7.28
CA SER A 121 -8.92 -8.04 -6.74
C SER A 121 -7.93 -7.08 -6.10
N TRP A 122 -7.60 -7.32 -4.83
CA TRP A 122 -6.57 -6.55 -4.14
C TRP A 122 -5.15 -6.87 -4.65
N LYS A 123 -4.99 -8.00 -5.34
CA LYS A 123 -3.72 -8.51 -5.89
C LYS A 123 -3.32 -7.81 -7.18
N SER A 124 -4.28 -7.22 -7.87
CA SER A 124 -4.07 -6.51 -9.12
C SER A 124 -3.27 -5.22 -8.91
N ALA A 125 -2.64 -4.76 -10.00
CA ALA A 125 -1.95 -3.50 -10.02
C ALA A 125 -2.87 -2.34 -9.60
N ASP A 126 -2.31 -1.37 -8.88
CA ASP A 126 -3.02 -0.11 -8.66
C ASP A 126 -3.27 0.55 -10.03
N PRO A 127 -4.52 0.90 -10.38
CA PRO A 127 -4.87 1.46 -11.70
C PRO A 127 -4.19 2.81 -11.98
N GLN A 128 -3.64 3.47 -10.96
CA GLN A 128 -2.91 4.71 -11.12
C GLN A 128 -1.40 4.49 -11.39
N CYS A 129 -0.91 3.25 -11.29
CA CYS A 129 0.49 2.92 -11.60
C CYS A 129 0.72 2.86 -13.12
N TRP A 130 1.69 3.64 -13.62
CA TRP A 130 2.00 3.75 -15.06
C TRP A 130 3.26 3.02 -15.53
N LYS A 131 3.99 2.37 -14.61
CA LYS A 131 5.14 1.51 -14.97
C LYS A 131 4.69 0.25 -15.68
#